data_AF-A0A7C6PA83-F1
#
_entry.id   AF-A0A7C6PA83-F1
#
_cell.length_a   1.000
_cell.length_b   1.000
_cell.length_c   1.000
_cell.angle_alpha   90.00
_cell.angle_beta   90.00
_cell.angle_gamma   90.00
#
_symmetry.space_group_name_H-M   'P 1'
#
loop_
_entity.id
_entity.type
_entity.pdbx_description
1 polymer ?
#
loop_
_entity_poly.entity_id
_entity_poly.type
_entity_poly.pdbx_seq_one_letter_code
_entity_poly.pdbx_strand_id
1 'polypeptide(L)'
;MHIIVNIDNTIANLRPIANQEIPADLPEDFYFCFSRNLMFRVKPYPGAVKTLQYISEYMDIIYTTARPTNIAFISVRWLEINNFPSGEILFLPPEQRHFPDAAGVIDDDPRVAQLYRGQESKIYIKTHPYNRYVVGHKFGSWEKLLTALYHANQTKNY
;
A
#
# COMPACT_ATOMS: atom_id res chain seq x y z
N MET A 1 -8.25 8.58 -13.99
CA MET A 1 -8.80 8.43 -12.60
C MET A 1 -7.76 7.62 -11.85
N HIS A 2 -7.35 8.04 -10.65
CA HIS A 2 -6.21 7.42 -9.98
C HIS A 2 -6.58 6.83 -8.62
N ILE A 3 -5.81 5.83 -8.19
CA ILE A 3 -5.82 5.26 -6.85
C ILE A 3 -4.46 5.46 -6.20
N ILE A 4 -4.46 5.76 -4.90
CA ILE A 4 -3.25 5.91 -4.12
C ILE A 4 -2.94 4.60 -3.39
N VAL A 5 -1.68 4.16 -3.42
CA VAL A 5 -1.28 2.91 -2.77
C VAL A 5 0.00 3.11 -1.96
N ASN A 6 -0.07 2.91 -0.64
CA ASN A 6 1.13 2.86 0.20
C ASN A 6 1.99 1.62 -0.13
N ILE A 7 3.31 1.76 -0.03
CA ILE A 7 4.25 0.67 -0.28
C ILE A 7 4.40 -0.23 0.94
N ASP A 8 4.93 0.31 2.04
CA ASP A 8 5.41 -0.48 3.18
C ASP A 8 4.26 -1.01 4.01
N ASN A 9 4.28 -2.31 4.34
CA ASN A 9 3.20 -3.06 5.01
C ASN A 9 1.84 -3.07 4.31
N THR A 10 1.65 -2.30 3.23
CA THR A 10 0.46 -2.37 2.39
C THR A 10 0.66 -3.35 1.22
N ILE A 11 1.68 -3.16 0.38
CA ILE A 11 2.06 -4.11 -0.69
C ILE A 11 3.37 -4.83 -0.42
N ALA A 12 4.30 -4.21 0.31
CA ALA A 12 5.59 -4.76 0.66
C ALA A 12 5.55 -5.34 2.09
N ASN A 13 5.79 -6.64 2.24
CA ASN A 13 5.80 -7.26 3.56
C ASN A 13 7.16 -7.09 4.24
N LEU A 14 7.24 -6.14 5.18
CA LEU A 14 8.49 -5.87 5.89
C LEU A 14 8.78 -6.89 7.02
N ARG A 15 7.82 -7.73 7.41
CA ARG A 15 7.98 -8.67 8.56
C ARG A 15 9.23 -9.54 8.49
N PRO A 16 9.64 -10.08 7.32
CA PRO A 16 10.83 -10.93 7.22
C PRO A 16 12.16 -10.24 7.55
N ILE A 17 12.20 -8.90 7.61
CA ILE A 17 13.42 -8.14 7.86
C ILE A 17 13.42 -7.46 9.23
N ALA A 18 12.24 -7.24 9.82
CA ALA A 18 12.11 -6.64 11.14
C ALA A 18 12.42 -7.62 12.29
N ASN A 19 12.33 -8.94 12.06
CA ASN A 19 12.51 -9.99 13.09
C ASN A 19 11.61 -9.83 14.35
N GLN A 20 10.60 -8.94 14.30
CA GLN A 20 9.64 -8.64 15.35
C GLN A 20 8.32 -8.14 14.74
N GLU A 21 7.30 -7.92 15.57
CA GLU A 21 6.09 -7.23 15.11
C GLU A 21 6.44 -5.82 14.63
N ILE A 22 5.98 -5.47 13.43
CA ILE A 22 6.28 -4.15 12.87
C ILE A 22 5.24 -3.15 13.38
N PRO A 23 5.65 -2.11 14.12
CA PRO A 23 4.78 -1.01 14.47
C PRO A 23 4.39 -0.19 13.23
N ALA A 24 3.34 0.63 13.34
CA ALA A 24 3.04 1.65 12.34
C ALA A 24 4.19 2.66 12.20
N ASP A 25 4.85 3.00 13.31
CA ASP A 25 6.03 3.86 13.36
C ASP A 25 7.32 3.05 13.31
N LEU A 26 7.96 3.05 12.14
CA LEU A 26 9.28 2.47 11.99
C LEU A 26 10.35 3.34 12.67
N PRO A 27 11.39 2.73 13.29
CA PRO A 27 12.55 3.48 13.76
C PRO A 27 13.18 4.34 12.64
N GLU A 28 13.71 5.50 13.00
CA GLU A 28 14.28 6.47 12.05
C GLU A 28 15.36 5.87 11.14
N ASP A 29 16.19 4.99 11.69
CA ASP A 29 17.30 4.33 11.01
C ASP A 29 16.90 3.03 10.27
N PHE A 30 15.65 2.58 10.38
CA PHE A 30 15.18 1.30 9.84
C PHE A 30 15.55 1.14 8.36
N TYR A 31 15.24 2.14 7.55
CA TYR A 31 15.46 2.09 6.11
C TYR A 31 16.95 2.08 5.73
N PHE A 32 17.79 2.73 6.54
CA PHE A 32 19.24 2.72 6.35
C PHE A 32 19.82 1.35 6.69
N CYS A 33 19.50 0.84 7.89
CA CYS A 33 19.95 -0.45 8.40
C CYS A 33 19.51 -1.64 7.52
N PHE A 34 18.36 -1.52 6.87
CA PHE A 34 17.79 -2.60 6.05
C PHE A 34 17.76 -2.34 4.55
N SER A 35 18.41 -1.28 4.05
CA SER A 35 18.40 -0.88 2.62
C SER A 35 18.59 -2.05 1.63
N ARG A 36 19.64 -2.86 1.82
CA ARG A 36 19.88 -4.06 0.99
C ARG A 36 18.77 -5.11 1.12
N ASN A 37 18.22 -5.28 2.32
CA ASN A 37 17.16 -6.25 2.57
C ASN A 37 15.80 -5.80 1.98
N LEU A 38 15.53 -4.49 1.95
CA LEU A 38 14.35 -3.93 1.28
C LEU A 38 14.31 -4.31 -0.20
N MET A 39 15.45 -4.32 -0.88
CA MET A 39 15.49 -4.68 -2.30
C MET A 39 15.29 -6.18 -2.55
N PHE A 40 15.94 -7.05 -1.76
CA PHE A 40 16.06 -8.47 -2.12
C PHE A 40 15.26 -9.43 -1.23
N ARG A 41 15.03 -9.09 0.03
CA ARG A 41 14.38 -9.97 1.02
C ARG A 41 12.91 -9.64 1.25
N VAL A 42 12.54 -8.37 1.15
CA VAL A 42 11.14 -7.95 1.23
C VAL A 42 10.41 -8.46 -0.01
N LYS A 43 9.31 -9.17 0.21
CA LYS A 43 8.46 -9.72 -0.85
C LYS A 43 7.10 -9.04 -0.84
N PRO A 44 6.44 -8.96 -2.00
CA PRO A 44 5.05 -8.54 -2.08
C PRO A 44 4.16 -9.41 -1.20
N TYR A 45 3.06 -8.85 -0.68
CA TYR A 45 1.99 -9.69 -0.15
C TYR A 45 1.40 -10.56 -1.28
N PRO A 46 1.07 -11.85 -1.01
CA PRO A 46 0.40 -12.71 -1.98
C PRO A 46 -0.84 -12.04 -2.55
N GLY A 47 -0.95 -12.05 -3.89
CA GLY A 47 -2.04 -11.40 -4.64
C GLY A 47 -1.82 -9.93 -4.97
N ALA A 48 -1.00 -9.17 -4.23
CA ALA A 48 -0.89 -7.71 -4.38
C ALA A 48 -0.54 -7.28 -5.81
N VAL A 49 0.45 -7.94 -6.43
CA VAL A 49 0.87 -7.64 -7.80
C VAL A 49 -0.29 -7.84 -8.79
N LYS A 50 -0.96 -9.00 -8.73
CA LYS A 50 -2.09 -9.31 -9.62
C LYS A 50 -3.27 -8.35 -9.39
N THR A 51 -3.57 -8.02 -8.15
CA THR A 51 -4.66 -7.10 -7.82
C THR A 51 -4.38 -5.71 -8.36
N LEU A 52 -3.17 -5.18 -8.20
CA LEU A 52 -2.82 -3.86 -8.71
C LEU A 52 -2.70 -3.84 -10.23
N GLN A 53 -2.20 -4.92 -10.86
CA GLN A 53 -2.24 -5.06 -12.32
C GLN A 53 -3.68 -4.98 -12.83
N TYR A 54 -4.61 -5.70 -12.20
CA TYR A 54 -6.02 -5.63 -12.55
C TYR A 54 -6.61 -4.21 -12.37
N ILE A 55 -6.33 -3.56 -11.24
CA ILE A 55 -6.79 -2.18 -11.01
C ILE A 55 -6.19 -1.22 -12.05
N SER A 56 -4.94 -1.44 -12.46
CA SER A 56 -4.24 -0.61 -13.44
C SER A 56 -4.84 -0.63 -14.84
N GLU A 57 -5.68 -1.62 -15.16
CA GLU A 57 -6.45 -1.65 -16.42
C GLU A 57 -7.53 -0.56 -16.47
N TYR A 58 -7.95 -0.03 -15.31
CA TYR A 58 -9.08 0.92 -15.20
C TYR A 58 -8.67 2.24 -14.54
N MET A 59 -7.55 2.28 -13.81
CA MET A 59 -7.12 3.42 -13.02
C MET A 59 -5.61 3.59 -13.05
N ASP A 60 -5.13 4.83 -13.01
CA ASP A 60 -3.72 5.12 -12.81
C ASP A 60 -3.32 4.79 -11.37
N ILE A 61 -2.14 4.19 -11.18
CA ILE A 61 -1.61 3.90 -9.85
C ILE A 61 -0.61 4.98 -9.46
N ILE A 62 -0.82 5.60 -8.29
CA ILE A 62 0.17 6.47 -7.65
C ILE A 62 0.60 5.80 -6.35
N TYR A 63 1.89 5.50 -6.25
CA TYR A 63 2.48 4.92 -5.06
C TYR A 63 2.85 6.02 -4.06
N THR A 64 2.66 5.73 -2.77
CA THR A 64 3.15 6.58 -1.68
C THR A 64 4.04 5.80 -0.75
N THR A 65 5.02 6.47 -0.15
CA THR A 65 5.89 5.85 0.86
C THR A 65 6.49 6.89 1.80
N ALA A 66 6.69 6.52 3.06
CA ALA A 66 7.41 7.32 4.04
C ALA A 66 8.93 7.06 4.01
N ARG A 67 9.41 6.24 3.06
CA ARG A 67 10.83 6.00 2.87
C ARG A 67 11.58 7.32 2.64
N PRO A 68 12.79 7.47 3.17
CA PRO A 68 13.66 8.59 2.82
C PRO A 68 13.97 8.66 1.31
N THR A 69 14.06 9.87 0.76
CA THR A 69 14.32 10.08 -0.69
C THR A 69 15.70 9.59 -1.14
N ASN A 70 16.68 9.53 -0.25
CA ASN A 70 18.01 8.96 -0.55
C ASN A 70 17.98 7.45 -0.87
N ILE A 71 16.89 6.74 -0.54
CA ILE A 71 16.65 5.35 -0.95
C ILE A 71 15.55 5.21 -2.03
N ALA A 72 15.20 6.30 -2.71
CA ALA A 72 14.17 6.30 -3.75
C ALA A 72 14.43 5.24 -4.84
N PHE A 73 15.69 5.11 -5.27
CA PHE A 73 16.11 4.11 -6.24
C PHE A 73 15.74 2.68 -5.81
N ILE A 74 15.91 2.33 -4.53
CA ILE A 74 15.55 1.01 -4.01
C ILE A 74 14.05 0.76 -4.14
N SER A 75 13.23 1.78 -3.86
CA SER A 75 11.77 1.69 -3.95
C SER A 75 11.30 1.49 -5.38
N VAL A 76 11.84 2.27 -6.32
CA VAL A 76 11.56 2.14 -7.76
C VAL A 76 11.95 0.75 -8.24
N ARG A 77 13.20 0.33 -8.02
CA ARG A 77 13.70 -0.98 -8.48
C ARG A 77 12.95 -2.15 -7.85
N TRP A 78 12.52 -2.02 -6.59
CA TRP A 78 11.75 -3.06 -5.94
C TRP A 78 10.38 -3.25 -6.61
N LEU A 79 9.69 -2.16 -6.98
CA LEU A 79 8.42 -2.25 -7.72
C LEU A 79 8.62 -2.94 -9.08
N GLU A 80 9.65 -2.52 -9.83
CA GLU A 80 9.99 -3.08 -11.14
C GLU A 80 10.31 -4.58 -11.08
N ILE A 81 11.22 -4.99 -10.19
CA ILE A 81 11.67 -6.40 -10.08
C ILE A 81 10.51 -7.32 -9.64
N ASN A 82 9.53 -6.79 -8.90
CA ASN A 82 8.35 -7.54 -8.47
C ASN A 82 7.17 -7.42 -9.44
N ASN A 83 7.35 -6.81 -10.62
CA ASN A 83 6.35 -6.69 -11.68
C ASN A 83 5.07 -5.93 -11.28
N PHE A 84 5.19 -4.95 -10.39
CA PHE A 84 4.08 -4.02 -10.14
C PHE A 84 3.82 -3.15 -11.38
N PRO A 85 2.58 -2.69 -11.60
CA PRO A 85 2.28 -1.75 -12.67
C PRO A 85 3.09 -0.47 -12.50
N SER A 86 3.42 0.18 -13.61
CA SER A 86 4.11 1.48 -13.57
C SER A 86 3.20 2.55 -12.97
N GLY A 87 3.80 3.47 -12.21
CA GLY A 87 3.07 4.53 -11.51
C GLY A 87 4.02 5.57 -10.94
N GLU A 88 3.50 6.77 -10.71
CA GLU A 88 4.24 7.81 -9.99
C GLU A 88 4.52 7.37 -8.55
N ILE A 89 5.64 7.80 -7.96
CA ILE A 89 5.97 7.51 -6.56
C ILE A 89 6.15 8.83 -5.82
N LEU A 90 5.32 9.03 -4.80
CA LEU A 90 5.37 10.18 -3.90
C LEU A 90 5.99 9.77 -2.56
N PHE A 91 7.08 10.44 -2.19
CA PHE A 91 7.78 10.24 -0.93
C PHE A 91 7.18 11.17 0.13
N LEU A 92 6.13 10.71 0.81
CA LEU A 92 5.31 11.49 1.71
C LEU A 92 5.13 10.79 3.06
N PRO A 93 5.31 11.51 4.18
CA PRO A 93 4.95 10.97 5.48
C PRO A 93 3.43 10.82 5.60
N PRO A 94 2.93 9.98 6.53
CA PRO A 94 1.51 9.64 6.66
C PRO A 94 0.57 10.85 6.71
N GLU A 95 0.93 11.90 7.45
CA GLU A 95 0.14 13.12 7.64
C GLU A 95 -0.08 13.94 6.36
N GLN A 96 0.67 13.66 5.28
CA GLN A 96 0.52 14.33 3.98
C GLN A 96 -0.23 13.48 2.94
N ARG A 97 -0.74 12.29 3.31
CA ARG A 97 -1.38 11.35 2.36
C ARG A 97 -2.90 11.53 2.24
N HIS A 98 -3.36 12.78 2.26
CA HIS A 98 -4.76 13.11 2.00
C HIS A 98 -4.95 13.57 0.55
N PHE A 99 -5.63 12.75 -0.25
CA PHE A 99 -5.83 12.92 -1.69
C PHE A 99 -7.34 12.98 -1.99
N PRO A 100 -7.97 14.16 -1.91
CA PRO A 100 -9.42 14.28 -2.06
C PRO A 100 -9.92 13.87 -3.45
N ASP A 101 -9.09 14.04 -4.48
CA ASP A 101 -9.43 13.75 -5.88
C ASP A 101 -9.14 12.29 -6.29
N ALA A 102 -8.57 11.49 -5.39
CA ALA A 102 -8.35 10.08 -5.63
C ALA A 102 -9.67 9.30 -5.57
N ALA A 103 -9.79 8.29 -6.44
CA ALA A 103 -10.92 7.36 -6.42
C ALA A 103 -10.92 6.48 -5.18
N GLY A 104 -9.73 6.23 -4.62
CA GLY A 104 -9.54 5.54 -3.36
C GLY A 104 -8.09 5.60 -2.91
N VAL A 105 -7.87 5.28 -1.65
CA VAL A 105 -6.55 5.18 -1.03
C VAL A 105 -6.42 3.83 -0.36
N ILE A 106 -5.33 3.12 -0.63
CA ILE A 106 -5.00 1.85 0.01
C ILE A 106 -3.78 2.07 0.91
N ASP A 107 -3.98 1.98 2.21
CA ASP A 107 -2.92 2.18 3.21
C ASP A 107 -3.12 1.22 4.40
N ASP A 108 -2.14 1.09 5.26
CA ASP A 108 -2.24 0.36 6.52
C ASP A 108 -2.09 1.28 7.74
N ASP A 109 -1.60 2.50 7.55
CA ASP A 109 -1.30 3.40 8.64
C ASP A 109 -2.60 3.99 9.25
N PRO A 110 -2.83 3.81 10.58
CA PRO A 110 -3.96 4.41 11.27
C PRO A 110 -4.08 5.94 11.11
N ARG A 111 -2.94 6.64 11.00
CA ARG A 111 -2.91 8.10 10.83
C ARG A 111 -3.48 8.51 9.50
N VAL A 112 -3.19 7.76 8.43
CA VAL A 112 -3.75 8.03 7.10
C VAL A 112 -5.25 7.83 7.12
N ALA A 113 -5.75 6.75 7.73
CA ALA A 113 -7.18 6.56 7.88
C ALA A 113 -7.88 7.68 8.67
N GLN A 114 -7.20 8.26 9.67
CA GLN A 114 -7.74 9.40 10.42
C GLN A 114 -7.93 10.65 9.53
N LEU A 115 -7.10 10.83 8.49
CA LEU A 115 -7.25 11.93 7.52
C LEU A 115 -8.56 11.82 6.71
N TYR A 116 -9.12 10.61 6.58
CA TYR A 116 -10.36 10.35 5.84
C TYR A 116 -11.60 10.21 6.75
N ARG A 117 -11.56 10.76 7.97
CA ARG A 117 -12.74 10.77 8.85
C ARG A 117 -13.91 11.51 8.18
N GLY A 118 -15.07 10.86 8.09
CA GLY A 118 -16.23 11.33 7.33
C GLY A 118 -16.20 11.02 5.83
N GLN A 119 -15.13 10.40 5.33
CA GLN A 119 -14.95 9.91 3.96
C GLN A 119 -14.46 8.46 3.96
N GLU A 120 -14.96 7.64 4.89
CA GLU A 120 -14.49 6.27 5.13
C GLU A 120 -14.65 5.35 3.90
N SER A 121 -15.52 5.71 2.96
CA SER A 121 -15.71 4.99 1.69
C SER A 121 -14.52 5.11 0.73
N LYS A 122 -13.64 6.11 0.90
CA LYS A 122 -12.44 6.30 0.06
C LYS A 122 -11.21 5.56 0.56
N ILE A 123 -11.18 5.10 1.82
CA ILE A 123 -9.99 4.49 2.43
C ILE A 123 -10.16 2.97 2.59
N TYR A 124 -9.23 2.23 1.99
CA TYR A 124 -9.11 0.78 2.07
C TYR A 124 -7.91 0.42 2.92
N ILE A 125 -8.15 -0.26 4.03
CA ILE A 125 -7.14 -0.47 5.06
C ILE A 125 -6.63 -1.90 5.02
N LYS A 126 -5.34 -2.09 4.70
CA LYS A 126 -4.71 -3.42 4.80
C LYS A 126 -4.55 -3.78 6.28
N THR A 127 -5.26 -4.81 6.73
CA THR A 127 -5.32 -5.16 8.16
C THR A 127 -3.97 -5.68 8.69
N HIS A 128 -3.58 -5.15 9.85
CA HIS A 128 -2.45 -5.54 10.69
C HIS A 128 -2.83 -5.51 12.18
N PRO A 129 -2.03 -6.09 13.10
CA PRO A 129 -2.28 -6.01 14.54
C PRO A 129 -2.46 -4.58 15.06
N TYR A 130 -1.64 -3.63 14.59
CA TYR A 130 -1.62 -2.25 15.07
C TYR A 130 -2.75 -1.35 14.54
N ASN A 131 -3.55 -1.79 13.56
CA ASN A 131 -4.60 -0.96 12.94
C ASN A 131 -6.02 -1.54 13.09
N ARG A 132 -6.22 -2.52 13.98
CA ARG A 132 -7.53 -3.19 14.14
C ARG A 132 -8.67 -2.25 14.54
N TYR A 133 -8.36 -1.21 15.32
CA TYR A 133 -9.30 -0.24 15.85
C TYR A 133 -9.74 0.82 14.82
N VAL A 134 -9.09 0.88 13.65
CA VAL A 134 -9.35 1.89 12.65
C VAL A 134 -10.67 1.62 11.91
N VAL A 135 -11.37 2.70 11.53
CA VAL A 135 -12.61 2.70 10.76
C VAL A 135 -12.30 2.93 9.28
N GLY A 136 -12.91 2.13 8.38
CA GLY A 136 -12.69 2.16 6.93
C GLY A 136 -12.90 0.78 6.31
N HIS A 137 -12.71 0.65 4.99
CA HIS A 137 -12.85 -0.63 4.28
C HIS A 137 -11.64 -1.53 4.50
N LYS A 138 -11.70 -2.38 5.54
CA LYS A 138 -10.61 -3.26 5.92
C LYS A 138 -10.52 -4.52 5.05
N PHE A 139 -9.31 -4.92 4.68
CA PHE A 139 -9.06 -6.20 4.02
C PHE A 139 -7.79 -6.88 4.55
N GLY A 140 -7.87 -8.20 4.75
CA GLY A 140 -6.76 -9.00 5.28
C GLY A 140 -5.82 -9.57 4.19
N SER A 141 -6.35 -9.84 3.00
CA SER A 141 -5.65 -10.51 1.89
C SER A 141 -5.96 -9.82 0.56
N TRP A 142 -4.91 -9.59 -0.23
CA TRP A 142 -5.02 -9.02 -1.58
C TRP A 142 -5.72 -9.97 -2.56
N GLU A 143 -5.56 -11.28 -2.39
CA GLU A 143 -6.26 -12.29 -3.22
C GLU A 143 -7.78 -12.22 -3.00
N LYS A 144 -8.21 -12.09 -1.74
CA LYS A 144 -9.64 -11.90 -1.43
C LYS A 144 -10.18 -10.59 -1.99
N LEU A 145 -9.39 -9.53 -1.95
CA LEU A 145 -9.75 -8.25 -2.56
C LEU A 145 -9.92 -8.39 -4.08
N LEU A 146 -8.99 -9.08 -4.76
CA LEU A 146 -9.09 -9.34 -6.20
C LEU A 146 -10.36 -10.10 -6.56
N THR A 147 -10.67 -11.18 -5.83
CA THR A 147 -11.91 -11.93 -6.04
C THR A 147 -13.15 -11.06 -5.89
N ALA A 148 -13.18 -10.19 -4.87
CA ALA A 148 -14.30 -9.27 -4.66
C ALA A 148 -14.45 -8.27 -5.81
N LEU A 149 -13.33 -7.74 -6.34
CA LEU A 149 -13.34 -6.84 -7.49
C LEU A 149 -13.85 -7.53 -8.76
N TYR A 150 -13.45 -8.77 -9.02
CA TYR A 150 -13.95 -9.54 -10.17
C TYR A 150 -15.47 -9.73 -10.09
N HIS A 151 -16.00 -10.12 -8.92
CA HIS A 151 -17.44 -10.28 -8.74
C HIS A 151 -18.19 -8.96 -8.91
N ALA A 152 -17.66 -7.86 -8.37
CA ALA A 152 -18.28 -6.54 -8.50
C ALA A 152 -18.32 -6.02 -9.96
N ASN A 153 -17.34 -6.41 -10.79
CA ASN A 153 -17.36 -6.05 -12.21
C ASN A 153 -18.27 -6.96 -13.05
N GLN A 154 -18.43 -8.24 -12.68
CA GLN A 154 -19.41 -9.11 -13.34
C GLN A 154 -20.85 -8.68 -13.08
N THR A 155 -21.18 -8.22 -11.88
CA THR A 155 -22.54 -7.77 -11.54
C THR A 155 -22.91 -6.42 -12.16
N LYS A 156 -21.94 -5.63 -12.64
CA LYS A 156 -22.19 -4.37 -13.36
C LYS A 156 -22.45 -4.54 -14.86
N ASN A 157 -22.21 -5.73 -15.40
CA ASN A 157 -22.39 -6.05 -16.82
C ASN A 157 -23.74 -6.74 -17.13
N TYR A 158 -24.68 -6.70 -16.17
CA TYR A 158 -26.08 -7.13 -16.30
C TYR A 158 -27.00 -5.98 -15.93
#